data_AF-A0A520RZV6-F1
#
_entry.id   AF-A0A520RZV6-F1
#
_cell.length_a   1.000
_cell.length_b   1.000
_cell.length_c   1.000
_cell.angle_alpha   90.00
_cell.angle_beta   90.00
_cell.angle_gamma   90.00
#
_symmetry.space_group_name_H-M   'P 1'
#
loop_
_entity.id
_entity.type
_entity.pdbx_description
1 polymer ?
#
loop_
_entity_poly.entity_id
_entity_poly.type
_entity_poly.pdbx_seq_one_letter_code
_entity_poly.pdbx_strand_id
1 'polypeptide(L)'
;MKHDRSRELFEQAQTYIPGGVNSPVRAFKSVGGNPLFIKGGEGAYVIDSDDNSYVDYVGAYGPLILGHRNQSVLAALSEQLKAGLGYGATTEAEVEIAKKICKFVPSLEQV
;
A
#
# COMPACT_ATOMS: atom_id res chain seq x y z
N MET A 1 12.17 -18.91 -9.04
CA MET A 1 12.48 -17.76 -8.15
C MET A 1 12.79 -18.32 -6.77
N LYS A 2 13.73 -17.71 -6.03
CA LYS A 2 14.00 -18.08 -4.63
C LYS A 2 13.08 -17.28 -3.72
N HIS A 3 12.62 -17.87 -2.62
CA HIS A 3 11.72 -17.23 -1.65
C HIS A 3 12.15 -17.56 -0.22
N ASP A 4 13.45 -17.69 0.00
CA ASP A 4 14.02 -18.13 1.27
C ASP A 4 13.84 -17.03 2.32
N ARG A 5 14.10 -15.77 1.95
CA ARG A 5 13.91 -14.64 2.85
C ARG A 5 12.44 -14.40 3.18
N SER A 6 11.56 -14.52 2.18
CA SER A 6 10.11 -14.42 2.41
C SER A 6 9.59 -15.52 3.33
N ARG A 7 10.13 -16.74 3.24
CA ARG A 7 9.79 -17.85 4.14
C ARG A 7 10.25 -17.58 5.57
N GLU A 8 11.50 -17.18 5.77
CA GLU A 8 12.02 -16.84 7.10
C GLU A 8 11.18 -15.74 7.77
N LEU A 9 10.82 -14.70 7.02
CA LEU A 9 9.99 -13.62 7.52
C LEU A 9 8.56 -14.08 7.86
N PHE A 10 7.99 -14.99 7.07
CA PHE A 10 6.67 -15.55 7.36
C PHE A 10 6.67 -16.42 8.61
N GLU A 11 7.69 -17.28 8.79
CA GLU A 11 7.88 -18.08 10.00
C GLU A 11 8.01 -17.20 11.23
N GLN A 12 8.81 -16.12 11.16
CA GLN A 12 8.91 -15.14 12.24
C GLN A 12 7.56 -14.45 12.50
N ALA A 13 6.87 -14.01 11.45
CA ALA A 13 5.59 -13.32 11.57
C ALA A 13 4.52 -14.20 12.23
N GLN A 14 4.51 -15.51 11.98
CA GLN A 14 3.58 -16.44 12.61
C GLN A 14 3.72 -16.53 14.13
N THR A 15 4.88 -16.14 14.69
CA THR A 15 5.07 -16.12 16.15
C THR A 15 4.42 -14.89 16.81
N TYR A 16 4.20 -13.80 16.05
CA TYR A 16 3.72 -12.52 16.59
C TYR A 16 2.37 -12.07 16.03
N ILE A 17 1.99 -12.53 14.84
CA ILE A 17 0.82 -12.08 14.09
C ILE A 17 -0.07 -13.29 13.80
N PRO A 18 -1.38 -13.25 14.12
CA PRO A 18 -2.29 -14.36 13.83
C PRO A 18 -2.28 -14.74 12.33
N GLY A 19 -1.85 -15.96 12.03
CA GLY A 19 -1.70 -16.43 10.64
C GLY A 19 -0.56 -15.76 9.86
N GLY A 20 0.35 -15.05 10.54
CA GLY A 20 1.51 -14.38 9.96
C GLY A 20 1.18 -13.13 9.14
N VAL A 21 -0.07 -12.64 9.16
CA VAL A 21 -0.52 -11.53 8.30
C VAL A 21 -1.55 -10.63 8.98
N ASN A 22 -1.57 -9.34 8.62
CA ASN A 22 -2.53 -8.35 9.12
C ASN A 22 -3.85 -8.27 8.31
N SER A 23 -3.98 -9.09 7.26
CA SER A 23 -5.23 -9.22 6.49
C SER A 23 -5.31 -10.62 5.89
N PRO A 24 -6.42 -11.37 6.05
CA PRO A 24 -6.47 -12.81 5.73
C PRO A 24 -6.07 -13.19 4.31
N VAL A 25 -6.42 -12.36 3.32
CA VAL A 25 -6.11 -12.61 1.90
C VAL A 25 -4.60 -12.71 1.65
N ARG A 26 -3.77 -12.05 2.48
CA ARG A 26 -2.32 -12.06 2.34
C ARG A 26 -1.68 -13.38 2.76
N ALA A 27 -2.40 -14.27 3.45
CA ALA A 27 -1.86 -15.56 3.91
C ALA A 27 -1.77 -16.62 2.80
N PHE A 28 -2.21 -16.31 1.58
CA PHE A 28 -2.15 -17.21 0.40
C PHE A 28 -2.87 -18.56 0.59
N LYS A 29 -3.73 -18.70 1.61
CA LYS A 29 -4.43 -19.96 1.94
C LYS A 29 -5.23 -20.55 0.77
N SER A 30 -5.77 -19.70 -0.11
CA SER A 30 -6.55 -20.12 -1.27
C SER A 30 -5.71 -20.59 -2.47
N VAL A 31 -4.44 -20.21 -2.54
CA VAL A 31 -3.54 -20.50 -3.67
C VAL A 31 -2.36 -21.40 -3.28
N GLY A 32 -2.18 -21.65 -1.98
CA GLY A 32 -1.07 -22.43 -1.46
C GLY A 32 0.26 -21.66 -1.44
N GLY A 33 1.29 -22.29 -0.87
CA GLY A 33 2.62 -21.71 -0.73
C GLY A 33 2.73 -20.71 0.43
N ASN A 34 3.88 -20.03 0.49
CA ASN A 34 4.15 -18.99 1.47
C ASN A 34 3.89 -17.61 0.85
N PRO A 35 3.36 -16.65 1.63
CA PRO A 35 3.24 -15.26 1.19
C PRO A 35 4.59 -14.66 0.79
N LEU A 36 4.56 -13.81 -0.24
CA LEU A 36 5.72 -12.98 -0.60
C LEU A 36 5.81 -11.80 0.37
N PHE A 37 7.01 -11.56 0.91
CA PHE A 37 7.30 -10.35 1.67
C PHE A 37 7.85 -9.29 0.73
N ILE A 38 7.12 -8.19 0.55
CA ILE A 38 7.47 -7.12 -0.40
C ILE A 38 8.39 -6.10 0.27
N LYS A 39 9.50 -5.75 -0.40
CA LYS A 39 10.46 -4.72 0.08
C LYS A 39 10.40 -3.40 -0.69
N GLY A 40 9.75 -3.38 -1.85
CA GLY A 40 9.61 -2.17 -2.64
C GLY A 40 8.79 -2.37 -3.91
N GLY A 41 8.67 -1.30 -4.68
CA GLY A 41 8.00 -1.29 -5.97
C GLY A 41 8.28 0.01 -6.71
N GLU A 42 8.18 -0.02 -8.03
CA GLU A 42 8.35 1.15 -8.89
C GLU A 42 7.51 0.99 -10.17
N GLY A 43 6.70 2.00 -10.48
CA GLY A 43 5.78 1.96 -11.60
C GLY A 43 4.82 0.77 -11.49
N ALA A 44 4.83 -0.10 -12.49
CA ALA A 44 3.98 -1.29 -12.53
C ALA A 44 4.60 -2.52 -11.84
N TYR A 45 5.73 -2.36 -11.13
CA TYR A 45 6.47 -3.49 -10.56
C TYR A 45 6.48 -3.48 -9.04
N VAL A 46 6.46 -4.69 -8.47
CA VAL A 46 6.68 -4.97 -7.06
C VAL A 46 7.90 -5.88 -6.92
N ILE A 47 8.70 -5.65 -5.87
CA ILE A 47 9.96 -6.36 -5.60
C ILE A 47 9.84 -7.07 -4.24
N ASP A 48 10.00 -8.38 -4.22
CA ASP A 48 10.00 -9.15 -2.97
C ASP A 48 11.34 -9.10 -2.22
N SER A 49 11.36 -9.66 -1.02
CA SER A 49 12.53 -9.67 -0.12
C SER A 49 13.69 -10.52 -0.63
N ASP A 50 13.46 -11.30 -1.68
CA ASP A 50 14.43 -12.16 -2.35
C ASP A 50 14.89 -11.56 -3.70
N ASP A 51 14.61 -10.27 -3.95
CA ASP A 51 14.96 -9.52 -5.17
C ASP A 51 14.25 -9.97 -6.45
N ASN A 52 13.17 -10.75 -6.33
CA ASN A 52 12.35 -11.06 -7.50
C ASN A 52 11.43 -9.88 -7.82
N SER A 53 11.34 -9.52 -9.11
CA SER A 53 10.46 -8.48 -9.63
C SER A 53 9.25 -9.08 -10.32
N TYR A 54 8.07 -8.52 -10.06
CA TYR A 54 6.79 -8.97 -10.61
C TYR A 54 6.04 -7.79 -11.20
N VAL A 55 5.34 -8.02 -12.31
CA VAL A 55 4.31 -7.07 -12.78
C VAL A 55 3.14 -7.13 -11.78
N ASP A 56 2.84 -5.99 -11.16
CA ASP A 56 1.86 -5.91 -10.09
C ASP A 56 0.46 -5.62 -10.61
N TYR A 57 -0.34 -6.69 -10.73
CA TYR A 57 -1.78 -6.59 -10.99
C TYR A 57 -2.63 -6.48 -9.71
N VAL A 58 -2.03 -6.59 -8.53
CA VAL A 58 -2.73 -6.41 -7.25
C VAL A 58 -2.88 -4.92 -6.95
N GLY A 59 -1.85 -4.11 -7.20
CA GLY A 59 -1.91 -2.64 -7.08
C GLY A 59 -2.34 -2.17 -5.68
N ALA A 60 -1.85 -2.86 -4.64
CA ALA A 60 -2.29 -2.74 -3.25
C ALA A 60 -3.82 -2.85 -3.05
N TYR A 61 -4.48 -3.67 -3.86
CA TYR A 61 -5.94 -3.85 -3.89
C TYR A 61 -6.71 -2.61 -4.38
N GLY A 62 -6.07 -1.75 -5.21
CA GLY A 62 -6.73 -0.64 -5.89
C GLY A 62 -6.06 0.74 -5.81
N PRO A 63 -5.53 1.20 -4.66
CA PRO A 63 -5.07 2.59 -4.49
C PRO A 63 -3.95 3.02 -5.45
N LEU A 64 -3.18 2.07 -5.98
CA LEU A 64 -2.00 2.34 -6.80
C LEU A 64 -2.32 2.47 -8.29
N ILE A 65 -3.39 3.18 -8.64
CA ILE A 65 -3.77 3.42 -10.05
C ILE A 65 -2.68 4.16 -10.85
N LEU A 66 -1.87 4.98 -10.19
CA LEU A 66 -0.72 5.68 -10.78
C LEU A 66 0.59 4.88 -10.69
N GLY A 67 0.54 3.63 -10.25
CA GLY A 67 1.70 2.78 -9.98
C GLY A 67 2.40 3.10 -8.66
N HIS A 68 3.35 2.23 -8.30
CA HIS A 68 4.23 2.39 -7.15
C HIS A 68 5.17 3.59 -7.34
N ARG A 69 5.45 4.31 -6.25
CA ARG A 69 6.40 5.45 -6.22
C ARG A 69 6.14 6.50 -7.31
N ASN A 70 4.87 6.82 -7.59
CA ASN A 70 4.55 7.94 -8.45
C ASN A 70 5.19 9.24 -7.93
N GLN A 71 6.00 9.90 -8.76
CA GLN A 71 6.85 11.02 -8.33
C GLN A 71 6.05 12.23 -7.84
N SER A 72 4.89 12.52 -8.44
CA SER A 72 4.02 13.62 -8.00
C SER A 72 3.41 13.36 -6.63
N VAL A 73 3.00 12.10 -6.36
CA VAL A 73 2.48 11.69 -5.05
C VAL A 73 3.58 11.77 -3.99
N LEU A 74 4.78 11.26 -4.30
CA LEU A 74 5.92 11.33 -3.38
C LEU A 74 6.31 12.77 -3.06
N ALA A 75 6.37 13.65 -4.05
CA ALA A 75 6.67 15.06 -3.83
C ALA A 75 5.64 15.75 -2.90
N ALA A 76 4.35 15.50 -3.12
CA ALA A 76 3.29 16.05 -2.27
C ALA A 76 3.38 15.53 -0.83
N LEU A 77 3.65 14.23 -0.64
CA LEU A 77 3.87 13.64 0.69
C LEU A 77 5.11 14.24 1.36
N SER A 78 6.23 14.33 0.65
CA SER A 78 7.47 14.92 1.18
C SER A 78 7.30 16.37 1.61
N GLU A 79 6.50 17.16 0.88
CA GLU A 79 6.18 18.53 1.28
C GLU A 79 5.32 18.56 2.55
N GLN A 80 4.24 17.76 2.59
CA GLN A 80 3.37 17.68 3.77
C GLN A 80 4.13 17.25 5.03
N LEU A 81 5.10 16.33 4.90
CA LEU A 81 5.92 15.88 6.03
C LEU A 81 6.73 17.00 6.69
N LYS A 82 7.03 18.11 5.98
CA LYS A 82 7.68 19.28 6.59
C LYS A 82 6.76 20.02 7.57
N ALA A 83 5.45 19.95 7.35
CA ALA A 83 4.45 20.59 8.21
C ALA A 83 3.93 19.67 9.32
N GLY A 84 4.17 18.35 9.23
CA GLY A 84 3.73 17.35 10.20
C GLY A 84 2.74 16.32 9.62
N LEU A 85 2.56 15.21 10.36
CA LEU A 85 1.75 14.06 9.95
C LEU A 85 0.28 14.15 10.37
N GLY A 86 -0.01 14.83 11.48
CA GLY A 86 -1.35 14.92 12.02
C GLY A 86 -1.43 15.95 13.14
N TYR A 87 -2.57 16.63 13.22
CA TYR A 87 -2.74 17.81 14.07
C TYR A 87 -3.79 17.64 15.17
N GLY A 88 -4.69 16.65 15.06
CA GLY A 88 -5.85 16.52 15.95
C GLY A 88 -6.84 17.69 15.83
N ALA A 89 -6.73 18.49 14.77
CA ALA A 89 -7.53 19.66 14.45
C ALA A 89 -7.76 19.71 12.92
N THR A 90 -8.71 20.54 12.49
CA THR A 90 -9.09 20.68 11.09
C THR A 90 -8.07 21.48 10.26
N THR A 91 -8.01 21.18 8.97
CA THR A 91 -7.07 21.71 7.98
C THR A 91 -7.79 22.14 6.71
N GLU A 92 -7.22 23.08 5.95
CA GLU A 92 -7.76 23.48 4.65
C GLU A 92 -7.79 22.31 3.65
N ALA A 93 -6.85 21.36 3.77
CA ALA A 93 -6.75 20.18 2.92
C ALA A 93 -8.01 19.29 3.00
N GLU A 94 -8.68 19.23 4.16
CA GLU A 94 -9.93 18.50 4.34
C GLU A 94 -11.07 19.09 3.50
N VAL A 95 -11.16 20.42 3.41
CA VAL A 95 -12.15 21.09 2.56
C VAL A 95 -11.84 20.86 1.09
N GLU A 96 -10.57 20.93 0.71
CA GLU A 96 -10.16 20.74 -0.69
C GLU A 96 -10.37 19.32 -1.19
N ILE A 97 -10.13 18.29 -0.36
CA ILE A 97 -10.44 16.91 -0.76
C ILE A 97 -11.95 16.67 -0.83
N ALA A 98 -12.74 17.23 0.08
CA ALA A 98 -14.20 17.13 0.04
C ALA A 98 -14.78 17.72 -1.25
N LYS A 99 -14.35 18.93 -1.64
CA LYS A 99 -14.75 19.56 -2.91
C LYS A 99 -14.41 18.68 -4.12
N LYS A 100 -13.23 18.04 -4.13
CA LYS A 100 -12.82 17.15 -5.21
C LYS A 100 -13.70 15.90 -5.28
N ILE A 101 -14.05 15.30 -4.15
CA ILE A 101 -14.91 14.11 -4.11
C ILE A 101 -16.30 14.44 -4.67
N CYS A 102 -16.97 15.48 -4.18
CA CYS A 102 -18.29 15.88 -4.69
C CYS A 102 -18.23 16.25 -6.19
N LYS A 103 -17.14 16.85 -6.65
CA LYS A 103 -16.92 17.14 -8.07
C LYS A 103 -16.76 15.87 -8.92
N PHE A 104 -16.03 14.86 -8.45
CA PHE A 104 -15.77 13.64 -9.21
C PHE A 104 -16.89 12.61 -9.12
N VAL A 105 -17.72 12.68 -8.08
CA VAL A 105 -18.88 11.80 -7.87
C VAL A 105 -20.12 12.68 -7.71
N PRO A 106 -20.77 13.09 -8.80
CA PRO A 106 -21.81 14.14 -8.78
C PRO A 106 -23.06 13.81 -7.95
N SER A 107 -23.27 12.55 -7.60
CA SER A 107 -24.37 12.14 -6.70
C SER A 107 -24.08 12.44 -5.23
N LEU A 108 -22.84 12.78 -4.87
CA LEU A 108 -22.46 13.15 -3.51
C LEU A 108 -22.57 14.67 -3.35
N GLU A 109 -23.53 15.11 -2.53
CA GLU A 109 -23.69 16.51 -2.16
C GLU A 109 -22.76 16.90 -0.99
N GLN A 110 -22.47 15.96 -0.09
CA GLN A 110 -21.58 16.13 1.07
C GLN A 110 -20.82 14.83 1.36
N VAL A 111 -19.65 14.94 2.00
CA VAL A 111 -18.83 13.83 2.53
C VAL A 111 -18.44 14.05 3.98
#